data_AF-A0A3D5DQ19-F1
#
_entry.id   AF-A0A3D5DQ19-F1
#
_cell.length_a   1.000
_cell.length_b   1.000
_cell.length_c   1.000
_cell.angle_alpha   90.00
_cell.angle_beta   90.00
_cell.angle_gamma   90.00
#
_symmetry.space_group_name_H-M   'P 1'
#
loop_
_entity.id
_entity.type
_entity.pdbx_description
1 polymer ?
#
loop_
_entity_poly.entity_id
_entity_poly.type
_entity_poly.pdbx_seq_one_letter_code
_entity_poly.pdbx_strand_id
1 'polypeptide(L)' 'MPRRRFDELTDPEIAAALARSPRVILPMGSVEQHGPHLPTGTDFFAATSIALAVAGHLDALVLPL' A
#
# COMPACT_ATOMS: atom_id res chain seq x y z
N MET A 1 0.29 13.29 -6.28
CA MET A 1 -0.85 12.36 -6.10
C MET A 1 -1.30 12.45 -4.65
N PRO A 2 -2.58 12.21 -4.31
CA PRO A 2 -3.03 12.18 -2.93
C PRO A 2 -2.18 11.20 -2.09
N ARG A 3 -1.92 11.54 -0.83
CA ARG A 3 -1.25 10.67 0.14
C ARG A 3 -2.22 9.53 0.49
N ARG A 4 -1.87 8.28 0.14
CA ARG A 4 -2.75 7.09 0.27
C ARG A 4 -2.24 6.05 1.27
N ARG A 5 -1.02 6.23 1.76
CA ARG A 5 -0.39 5.34 2.73
C ARG A 5 -1.00 5.58 4.11
N PHE A 6 -1.54 4.54 4.73
CA PHE A 6 -2.28 4.66 6.00
C PHE A 6 -1.36 5.08 7.15
N ASP A 7 -0.13 4.56 7.19
CA ASP A 7 0.98 4.89 8.09
C ASP A 7 1.49 6.33 7.97
N GLU A 8 1.00 7.04 6.98
CA GLU A 8 1.32 8.42 6.67
C GLU A 8 0.16 9.37 7.02
N LEU A 9 -1.03 8.88 7.36
CA LEU A 9 -2.16 9.76 7.67
C LEU A 9 -2.36 9.91 9.17
N THR A 10 -2.81 11.09 9.59
CA THR A 10 -3.34 11.31 10.93
C THR A 10 -4.75 10.71 11.06
N ASP A 11 -5.21 10.49 12.29
CA ASP A 11 -6.55 9.95 12.57
C ASP A 11 -7.69 10.73 11.85
N PRO A 12 -7.75 12.09 11.89
CA PRO A 12 -8.77 12.83 11.15
C PRO A 12 -8.69 12.64 9.62
N GLU A 13 -7.47 12.52 9.07
CA GLU A 13 -7.29 12.29 7.63
C GLU A 13 -7.75 10.89 7.22
N ILE A 14 -7.49 9.88 8.06
CA ILE A 14 -7.98 8.50 7.88
C ILE A 14 -9.50 8.49 7.92
N ALA A 15 -10.11 9.10 8.95
CA ALA A 15 -11.56 9.16 9.08
C ALA A 15 -12.21 9.86 7.88
N ALA A 16 -11.66 10.98 7.44
CA ALA A 16 -12.13 11.69 6.26
C ALA A 16 -11.99 10.87 4.97
N ALA A 17 -10.89 10.12 4.80
CA ALA A 17 -10.68 9.26 3.66
C ALA A 17 -11.67 8.08 3.63
N LEU A 18 -11.85 7.39 4.77
CA LEU A 18 -12.76 6.25 4.89
C LEU A 18 -14.24 6.64 4.77
N ALA A 19 -14.61 7.86 5.20
CA ALA A 19 -15.95 8.41 5.00
C ALA A 19 -16.25 8.66 3.51
N ARG A 20 -15.25 9.09 2.72
CA ARG A 20 -15.39 9.21 1.25
C ARG A 20 -15.38 7.86 0.57
N SER A 21 -14.51 6.95 1.03
CA SER A 21 -14.40 5.61 0.48
C SER A 21 -13.90 4.59 1.51
N PRO A 22 -14.70 3.58 1.86
CA PRO A 22 -14.36 2.62 2.92
C PRO A 22 -13.42 1.49 2.44
N ARG A 23 -12.67 1.71 1.36
CA ARG A 23 -11.83 0.69 0.72
C ARG A 23 -10.40 0.77 1.24
N VAL A 24 -9.84 -0.37 1.60
CA VAL A 24 -8.43 -0.53 1.97
C VAL A 24 -7.79 -1.64 1.17
N ILE A 25 -6.49 -1.52 0.89
CA ILE A 25 -5.66 -2.55 0.28
C ILE A 25 -4.55 -2.90 1.26
N LEU A 26 -4.44 -4.19 1.60
CA LEU A 26 -3.29 -4.74 2.31
C LEU A 26 -2.37 -5.40 1.28
N PRO A 27 -1.26 -4.75 0.88
CA PRO A 27 -0.26 -5.43 0.06
C PRO A 27 0.33 -6.60 0.84
N MET A 28 0.55 -7.72 0.16
CA MET A 28 1.17 -8.91 0.74
C MET A 28 2.21 -9.46 -0.24
N GLY A 29 3.34 -9.92 0.30
CA GLY A 29 4.42 -10.55 -0.45
C GLY A 29 5.17 -11.54 0.44
N SER A 30 6.39 -11.89 0.04
CA SER A 30 7.28 -12.82 0.74
C SER A 30 8.59 -12.14 1.14
N VAL A 31 9.31 -12.80 2.04
CA VAL A 31 10.75 -12.56 2.28
C VAL A 31 11.47 -13.83 1.87
N GLU A 32 12.01 -13.83 0.65
CA GLU A 32 12.60 -15.02 0.04
C GLU A 32 13.74 -14.72 -0.92
N GLN A 33 14.50 -15.75 -1.31
CA GLN A 33 15.67 -15.59 -2.14
C GLN A 33 15.30 -15.28 -3.60
N HIS A 34 15.80 -14.16 -4.14
CA HIS A 34 15.65 -13.77 -5.55
C HIS A 34 16.99 -13.73 -6.32
N GLY A 35 17.96 -14.55 -5.90
CA GLY A 35 19.29 -14.61 -6.50
C GLY A 35 20.23 -13.47 -6.04
N PRO A 36 21.46 -13.39 -6.57
CA PRO A 36 22.48 -12.47 -6.07
C PRO A 36 22.26 -10.99 -6.47
N HIS A 37 21.24 -10.70 -7.27
CA HIS A 37 21.03 -9.39 -7.89
C HIS A 37 19.75 -8.68 -7.40
N LEU A 38 18.93 -9.35 -6.58
CA LEU A 38 17.68 -8.79 -6.07
C LEU A 38 17.58 -8.95 -4.55
N PRO A 39 16.95 -7.99 -3.85
CA PRO A 39 16.68 -8.12 -2.42
C PRO A 39 15.65 -9.21 -2.11
N THR A 40 15.67 -9.71 -0.88
CA THR A 40 14.72 -10.74 -0.45
C THR A 40 13.28 -10.25 -0.28
N GLY A 41 13.07 -8.93 -0.24
CA GLY A 41 11.73 -8.32 -0.19
C GLY A 41 11.13 -7.98 -1.56
N THR A 42 11.63 -8.56 -2.66
CA THR A 42 11.20 -8.18 -4.02
C THR A 42 9.69 -8.31 -4.20
N ASP A 43 9.10 -9.42 -3.74
CA ASP A 43 7.66 -9.65 -3.82
C ASP A 43 6.84 -8.56 -3.12
N PHE A 44 7.31 -8.14 -1.94
CA PHE A 44 6.69 -7.07 -1.17
C PHE A 44 6.78 -5.73 -1.89
N PHE A 45 7.93 -5.40 -2.46
CA PHE A 45 8.13 -4.15 -3.19
C PHE A 45 7.18 -4.10 -4.39
N ALA A 46 7.08 -5.19 -5.15
CA ALA A 46 6.15 -5.31 -6.26
C ALA A 46 4.69 -5.15 -5.81
N ALA A 47 4.27 -5.88 -4.77
CA ALA A 47 2.92 -5.82 -4.23
C ALA A 47 2.57 -4.41 -3.74
N THR A 48 3.49 -3.73 -3.05
CA THR A 48 3.30 -2.35 -2.56
C THR A 48 3.16 -1.35 -3.71
N SER A 49 4.02 -1.44 -4.73
CA SER A 49 3.95 -0.57 -5.91
C SER A 49 2.63 -0.75 -6.67
N ILE A 50 2.18 -2.01 -6.86
CA ILE A 50 0.91 -2.32 -7.51
C ILE A 50 -0.26 -1.80 -6.67
N ALA A 51 -0.25 -2.04 -5.35
CA ALA A 51 -1.30 -1.57 -4.44
C ALA A 51 -1.48 -0.05 -4.49
N LEU A 52 -0.38 0.72 -4.48
CA LEU A 52 -0.43 2.18 -4.59
C LEU A 52 -1.00 2.65 -5.93
N ALA A 53 -0.64 1.99 -7.03
CA ALA A 53 -1.18 2.31 -8.36
C ALA A 53 -2.69 2.02 -8.43
N VAL A 54 -3.13 0.85 -7.95
CA VAL A 54 -4.54 0.45 -7.94
C VAL A 54 -5.36 1.33 -6.99
N ALA A 55 -4.83 1.68 -5.82
CA ALA A 55 -5.47 2.57 -4.86
C ALA A 55 -5.79 3.96 -5.45
N GLY A 56 -4.99 4.42 -6.41
CA GLY A 56 -5.26 5.61 -7.21
C GLY A 56 -6.61 5.58 -7.94
N HIS A 57 -6.96 4.42 -8.48
CA HIS A 57 -8.15 4.19 -9.31
C HIS A 57 -9.37 3.81 -8.45
N LEU A 58 -9.12 3.07 -7.37
CA LEU A 58 -10.16 2.61 -6.45
C LEU A 58 -10.38 3.56 -5.29
N ASP A 59 -9.85 4.78 -5.31
CA ASP A 59 -9.84 5.70 -4.16
C ASP A 59 -9.74 4.99 -2.80
N ALA A 60 -8.69 4.19 -2.64
CA ALA A 60 -8.47 3.35 -1.46
C ALA A 60 -7.27 3.85 -0.66
N LEU A 61 -7.22 3.48 0.62
CA LEU A 61 -6.01 3.59 1.44
C LEU A 61 -5.19 2.29 1.34
N VAL A 62 -3.87 2.41 1.47
CA VAL A 62 -2.93 1.29 1.47
C VAL A 62 -2.38 1.12 2.87
N LEU A 63 -2.60 -0.05 3.47
CA LEU A 63 -2.09 -0.37 4.80
C LEU A 63 -0.57 -0.59 4.76
N PRO A 64 0.15 -0.29 5.86
CA PRO A 64 1.54 -0.70 5.98
C PRO A 64 1.64 -2.21 6.06
N LEU A 65 2.87 -2.68 5.89
CA LEU A 65 3.28 -4.05 6.16
C LEU A 65 4.05 -4.09 7.48
#